data_AF-A0A377TNX6-F1
#
_entry.id   AF-A0A377TNX6-F1
#
_cell.length_a   1.000
_cell.length_b   1.000
_cell.length_c   1.000
_cell.angle_alpha   90.00
_cell.angle_beta   90.00
_cell.angle_gamma   90.00
#
_symmetry.space_group_name_H-M   'P 1'
#
loop_
_entity.id
_entity.type
_entity.pdbx_description
1 polymer ?
#
loop_
_entity_poly.entity_id
_entity_poly.type
_entity_poly.pdbx_seq_one_letter_code
_entity_poly.pdbx_strand_id
1 'polypeptide(L)'
;MRFHHHQDINRLCEAWRRPETVVVHEQYWTAQAKFSDIVLPATTSLEREDIGSGGHDGFMIAMSAQIPPVGEARDDYAIFCDLADRLGFGEAFSEGRDAGQWLRHLYEESRPRAQEEGNCAALVR
;
A
#
# COMPACT_ATOMS: atom_id res chain seq x y z
N MET A 1 8.92 0.25 11.27
CA MET A 1 9.90 1.31 11.66
C MET A 1 11.19 1.01 10.91
N ARG A 2 11.58 1.80 9.90
CA ARG A 2 12.73 1.47 9.05
C ARG A 2 14.06 1.66 9.77
N PHE A 3 14.94 0.64 9.73
CA PHE A 3 16.25 0.62 10.41
C PHE A 3 17.16 1.79 10.03
N HIS A 4 17.09 2.28 8.78
CA HIS A 4 17.88 3.43 8.32
C HIS A 4 17.23 4.79 8.61
N HIS A 5 16.01 4.82 9.15
CA HIS A 5 15.31 6.05 9.55
C HIS A 5 15.37 6.28 11.06
N HIS A 6 15.69 5.25 11.84
CA HIS A 6 15.86 5.35 13.28
C HIS A 6 17.28 5.81 13.60
N GLN A 7 17.40 6.89 14.38
CA GLN A 7 18.68 7.56 14.64
C GLN A 7 19.63 6.70 15.47
N ASP A 8 19.09 5.88 16.38
CA ASP A 8 19.86 4.91 17.18
C ASP A 8 19.51 3.48 16.77
N ILE A 9 20.34 2.90 15.91
CA ILE A 9 20.14 1.57 15.34
C ILE A 9 20.33 0.48 16.41
N ASN A 10 21.26 0.66 17.35
CA ASN A 10 21.55 -0.35 18.37
C ASN A 10 20.36 -0.49 19.33
N ARG A 11 19.81 0.64 19.78
CA ARG A 11 18.60 0.64 20.60
C ARG A 11 17.40 0.05 19.85
N LEU A 12 17.27 0.33 18.56
CA LEU A 12 16.22 -0.28 17.73
C LEU A 12 16.39 -1.80 17.67
N CYS A 13 17.60 -2.31 17.42
CA CYS A 13 17.88 -3.75 17.40
C CYS A 13 17.46 -4.46 18.68
N GLU A 14 17.74 -3.86 19.85
CA GLU A 14 17.31 -4.41 21.14
C GLU A 14 15.79 -4.41 21.28
N ALA A 15 15.13 -3.29 20.93
CA ALA A 15 13.69 -3.17 21.00
C ALA A 15 12.96 -4.10 20.03
N TRP A 16 13.53 -4.31 18.83
CA TRP A 16 12.95 -5.14 17.78
C TRP A 16 12.83 -6.62 18.15
N ARG A 17 13.62 -7.08 19.13
CA ARG A 17 13.60 -8.46 19.65
C ARG A 17 12.60 -8.66 20.80
N ARG A 18 11.93 -7.60 21.25
CA ARG A 18 10.98 -7.66 22.38
C ARG A 18 9.58 -8.21 22.02
N PRO A 19 9.00 -7.91 20.85
CA PRO A 19 7.73 -8.52 20.44
C PRO A 19 7.85 -10.05 20.35
N GLU A 20 6.76 -10.76 20.65
CA GLU A 20 6.71 -12.22 20.50
C GLU A 20 6.77 -12.67 19.04
N THR A 21 6.25 -11.84 18.12
CA THR A 21 6.27 -12.11 16.69
C THR A 21 6.31 -10.79 15.93
N VAL A 22 7.16 -10.72 14.92
CA VAL A 22 7.29 -9.61 13.99
C VAL A 22 6.91 -10.09 12.60
N VAL A 23 5.83 -9.53 12.07
CA VAL A 23 5.37 -9.74 10.69
C VAL A 23 5.59 -8.47 9.89
N VAL A 24 6.14 -8.60 8.70
CA VAL A 24 6.28 -7.49 7.76
C VAL A 24 5.74 -7.87 6.38
N HIS A 25 5.06 -6.92 5.74
CA HIS A 25 4.82 -6.92 4.31
C HIS A 25 5.89 -6.10 3.61
N GLU A 26 6.61 -6.69 2.66
CA GLU A 26 7.79 -6.06 2.11
C GLU A 26 8.06 -6.57 0.69
N GLN A 27 8.48 -5.64 -0.16
CA GLN A 27 8.76 -5.88 -1.59
C GLN A 27 10.24 -6.24 -1.83
N TYR A 28 11.14 -5.92 -0.89
CA TYR A 28 12.57 -6.19 -1.00
C TYR A 28 13.17 -6.89 0.23
N TRP A 29 14.33 -7.55 0.08
CA TRP A 29 15.02 -8.19 1.21
C TRP A 29 15.78 -7.18 2.10
N THR A 30 15.03 -6.23 2.67
CA THR A 30 15.53 -5.12 3.52
C THR A 30 15.97 -5.62 4.89
N ALA A 31 16.58 -4.74 5.69
CA ALA A 31 16.91 -5.05 7.08
C ALA A 31 15.66 -5.45 7.89
N GLN A 32 14.52 -4.78 7.69
CA GLN A 32 13.28 -5.14 8.41
C GLN A 32 12.83 -6.57 8.07
N ALA A 33 12.85 -6.95 6.78
CA ALA A 33 12.54 -8.31 6.37
C ALA A 33 13.48 -9.34 7.00
N LYS A 34 14.79 -9.07 7.00
CA LYS A 34 15.80 -9.97 7.58
C LYS A 34 15.68 -10.15 9.10
N PHE A 35 15.11 -9.18 9.81
CA PHE A 35 14.91 -9.21 11.25
C PHE A 35 13.46 -9.56 11.65
N SER A 36 12.62 -10.02 10.71
CA SER A 36 11.24 -10.43 10.98
C SER A 36 11.09 -11.95 11.03
N ASP A 37 10.07 -12.43 11.72
CA ASP A 37 9.76 -13.86 11.80
C ASP A 37 9.00 -14.33 10.55
N ILE A 38 8.14 -13.46 10.01
CA ILE A 38 7.31 -13.73 8.83
C ILE A 38 7.40 -12.54 7.87
N VAL A 39 7.70 -12.83 6.60
CA VAL A 39 7.64 -11.85 5.52
C VAL A 39 6.52 -12.22 4.54
N LEU A 40 5.63 -11.27 4.30
CA LEU A 40 4.61 -11.34 3.26
C LEU A 40 5.12 -10.57 2.03
N PRO A 41 5.32 -11.23 0.88
CA PRO A 41 5.87 -10.57 -0.31
C PRO A 41 4.83 -9.58 -0.89
N ALA A 42 5.19 -8.30 -0.92
CA ALA A 42 4.32 -7.22 -1.42
C ALA A 42 4.73 -6.79 -2.84
N THR A 43 3.77 -6.36 -3.65
CA THR A 43 4.04 -5.80 -4.99
C THR A 43 4.67 -4.41 -4.92
N THR A 44 5.44 -4.05 -5.93
CA THR A 44 5.85 -2.66 -6.16
C THR A 44 4.75 -1.87 -6.87
N SER A 45 4.90 -0.54 -6.96
CA SER A 45 3.96 0.31 -7.69
C SER A 45 3.92 0.04 -9.21
N LEU A 46 4.90 -0.68 -9.76
CA LEU A 46 4.91 -1.08 -11.17
C LEU A 46 4.10 -2.35 -11.43
N GLU A 47 3.70 -3.05 -10.37
CA GLU A 47 3.02 -4.35 -10.43
C GLU A 47 1.51 -4.25 -10.15
N ARG A 48 1.01 -3.04 -9.83
CA ARG A 48 -0.38 -2.80 -9.43
C ARG A 48 -0.96 -1.53 -10.07
N GLU A 49 -2.28 -1.47 -10.11
CA GLU A 49 -3.03 -0.27 -10.48
C GLU A 49 -3.14 0.65 -9.26
N ASP A 50 -2.95 1.95 -9.47
CA ASP A 50 -3.13 2.97 -8.43
C ASP A 50 -3.49 4.34 -9.04
N ILE A 51 -3.78 5.32 -8.19
CA ILE A 51 -3.94 6.73 -8.57
C ILE A 51 -3.04 7.60 -7.68
N GLY A 52 -2.35 8.56 -8.28
CA GLY A 52 -1.43 9.47 -7.59
C GLY A 52 -1.76 10.93 -7.84
N SER A 53 -1.50 11.80 -6.86
CA SER A 53 -1.56 13.26 -7.06
C SER A 53 -0.61 13.92 -6.06
N GLY A 54 0.21 14.87 -6.50
CA GLY A 54 0.98 15.74 -5.62
C GLY A 54 0.12 16.86 -5.05
N GLY A 55 0.44 17.35 -3.85
CA GLY A 55 -0.36 18.37 -3.17
C GLY A 55 -0.45 19.74 -3.88
N HIS A 56 0.36 19.97 -4.92
CA HIS A 56 0.30 21.17 -5.77
C HIS A 56 0.00 20.83 -7.24
N ASP A 57 -0.27 19.56 -7.54
CA ASP A 57 -0.57 19.12 -8.89
C ASP A 57 -2.04 19.42 -9.17
N GLY A 58 -2.30 20.19 -10.22
CA GLY A 58 -3.66 20.49 -10.66
C GLY A 58 -4.32 19.31 -11.41
N PHE A 59 -3.81 18.09 -11.26
CA PHE A 59 -4.27 16.87 -11.92
C PHE A 59 -3.98 15.61 -11.09
N MET A 60 -4.62 14.51 -11.47
CA MET A 60 -4.38 13.17 -10.93
C MET A 60 -3.73 12.29 -11.99
N ILE A 61 -2.85 11.38 -11.59
CA ILE A 61 -2.12 10.46 -12.46
C ILE A 61 -2.70 9.06 -12.27
N ALA A 62 -3.05 8.39 -13.38
CA ALA A 62 -3.33 6.97 -13.38
C ALA A 62 -2.01 6.20 -13.36
N MET A 63 -1.78 5.39 -12.32
CA MET A 63 -0.60 4.55 -12.20
C MET A 63 -0.95 3.13 -12.61
N SER A 64 -0.87 2.82 -13.91
CA SER A 64 -1.15 1.47 -14.39
C SER A 64 -0.04 0.48 -14.03
N ALA A 65 -0.43 -0.78 -13.83
CA ALA A 65 0.51 -1.89 -13.69
C ALA A 65 1.29 -2.05 -15.01
N GLN A 66 2.61 -1.93 -14.92
CA GLN A 66 3.52 -2.04 -16.06
C GLN A 66 4.02 -3.47 -16.28
N ILE A 67 4.03 -4.27 -15.21
CA ILE A 67 4.40 -5.68 -15.23
C ILE A 67 3.42 -6.46 -14.33
N PRO A 68 3.25 -7.78 -14.52
CA PRO A 68 2.54 -8.60 -13.55
C PRO A 68 3.32 -8.71 -12.22
N PRO A 69 2.65 -9.04 -11.10
CA PRO A 69 3.31 -9.34 -9.83
C PRO A 69 4.43 -10.38 -9.98
N VAL A 70 5.57 -10.10 -9.36
CA VAL A 70 6.76 -10.95 -9.48
C VAL A 70 6.72 -12.08 -8.45
N GLY A 71 6.83 -13.32 -8.92
CA GLY A 71 6.84 -14.50 -8.05
C GLY A 71 5.51 -14.69 -7.32
N GLU A 72 5.55 -14.68 -6.00
CA GLU A 72 4.36 -14.81 -5.13
C GLU A 72 3.93 -13.47 -4.52
N ALA A 73 4.47 -12.35 -5.02
CA ALA A 73 4.12 -11.02 -4.55
C ALA A 73 2.63 -10.74 -4.76
N ARG A 74 2.03 -10.06 -3.77
CA ARG A 74 0.62 -9.67 -3.78
C ARG A 74 0.47 -8.21 -3.40
N ASP A 75 -0.57 -7.56 -3.91
CA ASP A 75 -0.94 -6.22 -3.48
C ASP A 75 -1.26 -6.21 -1.99
N ASP A 76 -0.84 -5.15 -1.30
CA ASP A 76 -1.12 -4.95 0.12
C ASP A 76 -2.62 -5.09 0.42
N TYR A 77 -3.46 -4.51 -0.45
CA TYR A 77 -4.91 -4.63 -0.34
C TYR A 77 -5.36 -6.10 -0.33
N ALA A 78 -4.86 -6.92 -1.25
CA ALA A 78 -5.21 -8.34 -1.31
C ALA A 78 -4.71 -9.12 -0.09
N ILE A 79 -3.51 -8.81 0.41
CA ILE A 79 -2.97 -9.40 1.64
C ILE A 79 -3.89 -9.07 2.83
N PHE A 80 -4.29 -7.82 2.97
CA PHE A 80 -5.15 -7.40 4.08
C PHE A 80 -6.59 -7.90 3.95
N CYS A 81 -7.13 -8.03 2.73
CA CYS A 81 -8.42 -8.70 2.50
C CYS A 81 -8.40 -10.14 3.03
N ASP A 82 -7.41 -10.94 2.64
CA ASP A 82 -7.29 -12.33 3.12
C ASP A 82 -7.15 -12.42 4.65
N LEU A 83 -6.41 -11.47 5.25
CA LEU A 83 -6.28 -11.40 6.71
C LEU A 83 -7.62 -11.04 7.35
N ALA A 84 -8.33 -10.05 6.81
CA ALA A 84 -9.64 -9.62 7.31
C ALA A 84 -10.69 -10.75 7.19
N ASP A 85 -10.67 -11.51 6.09
CA ASP A 85 -11.52 -12.70 5.92
C ASP A 85 -11.25 -13.75 7.00
N ARG A 86 -9.97 -14.06 7.24
CA ARG A 86 -9.57 -15.03 8.28
C ARG A 86 -9.92 -14.56 9.70
N LEU A 87 -9.96 -13.25 9.92
CA LEU A 87 -10.33 -12.64 11.19
C LEU A 87 -11.85 -12.37 11.32
N GLY A 88 -12.63 -12.66 10.28
CA GLY A 88 -14.10 -12.58 10.30
C GLY A 88 -14.69 -11.19 10.06
N PHE A 89 -13.93 -10.25 9.51
CA PHE A 89 -14.41 -8.88 9.20
C PHE A 89 -14.12 -8.43 7.76
N GLY A 90 -13.89 -9.39 6.83
CA GLY A 90 -13.56 -9.11 5.43
C GLY A 90 -14.57 -8.25 4.67
N GLU A 91 -15.87 -8.43 4.91
CA GLU A 91 -16.91 -7.59 4.30
C GLU A 91 -16.80 -6.13 4.78
N ALA A 92 -16.57 -5.91 6.08
CA ALA A 92 -16.40 -4.58 6.63
C ALA A 92 -15.09 -3.92 6.18
N PHE A 93 -14.03 -4.71 5.97
CA PHE A 93 -12.75 -4.21 5.48
C PHE A 93 -12.80 -3.83 3.99
N SER A 94 -13.36 -4.70 3.16
CA SER A 94 -13.41 -4.49 1.71
C SER A 94 -14.56 -3.59 1.27
N GLU A 95 -15.61 -3.48 2.10
CA GLU A 95 -16.91 -2.89 1.75
C GLU A 95 -17.50 -3.50 0.46
N GLY A 96 -17.17 -4.77 0.20
CA GLY A 96 -17.56 -5.46 -1.03
C GLY A 96 -16.87 -4.94 -2.30
N ARG A 97 -15.81 -4.14 -2.18
CA ARG A 97 -15.04 -3.60 -3.31
C ARG A 97 -13.73 -4.37 -3.52
N ASP A 98 -13.38 -4.63 -4.77
CA ASP A 98 -12.01 -4.98 -5.16
C ASP A 98 -11.13 -3.72 -5.28
N ALA A 99 -9.82 -3.90 -5.45
CA ALA A 99 -8.88 -2.79 -5.56
C ALA A 99 -9.25 -1.81 -6.70
N GLY A 100 -9.65 -2.32 -7.86
CA GLY A 100 -10.04 -1.48 -9.00
C GLY A 100 -11.35 -0.71 -8.77
N GLN A 101 -12.28 -1.30 -8.03
CA GLN A 101 -13.51 -0.64 -7.58
C GLN A 101 -13.21 0.47 -6.58
N TRP A 102 -12.26 0.26 -5.67
CA TRP A 102 -11.76 1.32 -4.78
C TRP A 102 -11.15 2.48 -5.58
N LEU A 103 -10.28 2.22 -6.55
CA LEU A 103 -9.69 3.28 -7.37
C LEU A 103 -10.75 4.12 -8.09
N ARG A 104 -11.76 3.47 -8.69
CA ARG A 104 -12.87 4.17 -9.35
C ARG A 104 -13.67 5.00 -8.35
N HIS A 105 -14.00 4.44 -7.19
CA HIS A 105 -14.77 5.11 -6.17
C HIS A 105 -14.04 6.36 -5.64
N LEU A 106 -12.77 6.22 -5.28
CA LEU A 106 -11.92 7.32 -4.80
C LEU A 106 -11.74 8.40 -5.87
N TYR A 107 -11.57 8.01 -7.14
CA TYR A 107 -11.52 8.98 -8.24
C TYR A 107 -12.83 9.78 -8.32
N GLU A 108 -13.98 9.11 -8.41
CA GLU A 108 -15.28 9.78 -8.54
C GLU A 108 -15.60 10.69 -7.35
N GLU A 109 -15.24 10.30 -6.12
CA GLU A 109 -15.40 11.15 -4.94
C GLU A 109 -14.48 12.39 -4.96
N SER A 110 -13.29 12.26 -5.53
CA SER A 110 -12.32 13.35 -5.59
C SER A 110 -12.65 14.42 -6.64
N ARG A 111 -13.36 14.05 -7.72
CA ARG A 111 -13.63 14.93 -8.87
C ARG A 111 -14.36 16.23 -8.53
N PRO A 112 -15.47 16.22 -7.74
CA PRO A 112 -16.16 17.46 -7.38
C PRO A 112 -15.28 18.41 -6.59
N ARG A 113 -14.50 17.89 -5.63
CA ARG A 113 -13.59 18.70 -4.79
C ARG A 113 -12.51 19.38 -5.63
N ALA A 114 -11.91 18.63 -6.57
CA ALA A 114 -10.93 19.19 -7.49
C ALA A 114 -11.51 20.32 -8.36
N GLN A 115 -12.77 20.20 -8.81
CA GLN A 115 -13.45 21.25 -9.57
C GLN A 115 -13.71 22.52 -8.74
N GLU A 116 -14.10 22.38 -7.47
CA GLU A 116 -14.31 23.51 -6.56
C GLU A 116 -13.04 24.31 -6.28
N GLU A 117 -11.90 23.61 -6.18
CA GLU A 117 -10.57 24.22 -5.98
C GLU A 117 -9.99 24.85 -7.25
N GLY A 118 -10.70 24.77 -8.39
CA GLY A 118 -10.23 25.28 -9.68
C GLY A 118 -9.15 24.41 -10.33
N ASN A 119 -8.93 23.21 -9.80
CA ASN A 119 -8.00 22.22 -10.34
C ASN A 119 -8.67 21.41 -11.46
N CYS A 120 -7.87 20.99 -12.44
CA CYS A 120 -8.38 20.11 -13.49
C CYS A 120 -8.42 18.69 -12.92
N ALA A 121 -9.60 18.16 -12.59
CA ALA A 121 -9.79 16.76 -12.19
C ALA A 121 -9.49 15.74 -13.33
N ALA A 122 -8.72 16.15 -14.34
CA ALA A 122 -8.29 15.32 -15.44
C ALA A 122 -7.33 14.25 -14.91
N LEU A 123 -7.68 12.99 -15.22
CA LEU A 123 -6.79 11.86 -15.03
C LEU A 123 -5.80 11.85 -16.20
N VAL A 124 -4.53 12.10 -15.89
CA VAL A 124 -3.42 12.02 -16.85
C VAL A 124 -2.85 10.60 -16.82
N ARG A 125 -2.58 10.05 -18.00
CA ARG A 125 -1.92 8.75 -18.18
C ARG A 125 -0.45 8.94 -18.49
#